data_AF-A0A2E8RY52-F1
#
_entry.id   AF-A0A2E8RY52-F1
#
_cell.length_a   1.000
_cell.length_b   1.000
_cell.length_c   1.000
_cell.angle_alpha   90.00
_cell.angle_beta   90.00
_cell.angle_gamma   90.00
#
_symmetry.space_group_name_H-M   'P 1'
#
loop_
_entity.id
_entity.type
_entity.pdbx_description
1 polymer ?
#
loop_
_entity_poly.entity_id
_entity_poly.type
_entity_poly.pdbx_seq_one_letter_code
_entity_poly.pdbx_strand_id
1 'polypeptide(L)'
;MKTTLRIAHFLFVLSLFCFVASSATAQEGFTNSDNDRYGETRWNKLPKAATISKDIWVGSWWAYKKDGIACRWHAGTYGCTNSATNMDRWSKENADALEIDKHSPSEKFDRLMGRSDKIEYDKIVTYLGGLHAKTAEINELILERRDLIYKLNAWIEENAGEEWRETEDGKRYLEITKTIDTAQDETKHDFEIDTATEFEILHHGNGQFGLESWYGHCNAWAAASVMDPEPRYRTEVDGIPFEAADVKALLTETWMEAHSSFFGSRNDYDKDSAAREKINFKDVTPAAFHIFFADQVGNKDRSFVIDRYTGSQVWNQPVKAYRVLSAEPLYETPEEENAEAIPVEVDLKVTRYSWTGAEEVELGKKKVYPVKITTTIHWMTDGVPPEELTVEYTSEIDDETFADTMRINEMFDDQVEIRTLGYTLYLDRPMDDPDARIIGDGEWNHGQTGGYTALHPDFMWQPQSNRPSGSREYENPFIDYEVLLEKILPGATTSPEELAAIPVEPTIVSAQDLPVAIPDNDEAGIISELIIADELMITDTHILRITVEHTYIGDLRVRLLGPNGRTRLVKHFGSGGSADNYTKVLDLKKWLDTDAQGTWSLEVIDNAGIDTGDITQFEFEIK
;
A
#
# COMPACT_ATOMS: atom_id res chain seq x y z
N MET A 1 -43.55 -12.54 1.05
CA MET A 1 -42.16 -12.62 0.57
C MET A 1 -41.27 -12.29 1.75
N LYS A 2 -40.73 -13.30 2.43
CA LYS A 2 -39.76 -13.12 3.51
C LYS A 2 -38.43 -12.82 2.82
N THR A 3 -37.95 -11.60 2.95
CA THR A 3 -36.65 -11.16 2.49
C THR A 3 -35.58 -12.02 3.13
N THR A 4 -34.80 -12.75 2.33
CA THR A 4 -33.55 -13.39 2.72
C THR A 4 -32.55 -12.26 3.00
N LEU A 5 -32.64 -11.64 4.18
CA LEU A 5 -31.58 -10.75 4.65
C LEU A 5 -30.40 -11.65 5.00
N ARG A 6 -29.31 -11.58 4.24
CA ARG A 6 -28.00 -12.00 4.75
C ARG A 6 -27.80 -11.32 6.10
N ILE A 7 -27.13 -11.97 7.05
CA ILE A 7 -26.69 -11.25 8.24
C ILE A 7 -25.73 -10.20 7.70
N ALA A 8 -26.20 -8.96 7.69
CA ALA A 8 -25.37 -7.85 7.29
C ALA A 8 -24.12 -7.94 8.16
N HIS A 9 -22.96 -7.80 7.53
CA HIS A 9 -21.76 -7.40 8.24
C HIS A 9 -22.06 -6.02 8.84
N PHE A 10 -22.82 -5.94 9.93
CA PHE A 10 -22.70 -4.87 10.91
C PHE A 10 -21.38 -5.14 11.63
N LEU A 11 -20.31 -5.07 10.86
CA LEU A 11 -19.10 -4.47 11.34
C LEU A 11 -19.56 -3.15 11.91
N PHE A 12 -19.32 -2.94 13.20
CA PHE A 12 -19.10 -1.59 13.68
C PHE A 12 -18.30 -0.87 12.61
N VAL A 13 -18.78 0.31 12.20
CA VAL A 13 -18.12 1.26 11.30
C VAL A 13 -16.64 0.95 11.29
N LEU A 14 -16.04 0.57 10.14
CA LEU A 14 -14.58 0.43 9.89
C LEU A 14 -14.10 -0.68 8.93
N SER A 15 -14.95 -1.22 8.05
CA SER A 15 -14.51 -1.67 6.72
C SER A 15 -15.68 -1.93 5.75
N LEU A 16 -16.79 -1.21 5.92
CA LEU A 16 -17.86 -1.23 4.93
C LEU A 16 -17.51 -0.23 3.82
N PHE A 17 -16.90 -0.75 2.76
CA PHE A 17 -16.81 -0.04 1.49
C PHE A 17 -18.19 0.46 1.06
N CYS A 18 -18.41 1.77 1.11
CA CYS A 18 -19.56 2.40 0.48
C CYS A 18 -19.17 2.83 -0.95
N PHE A 19 -18.96 1.87 -1.86
CA PHE A 19 -18.86 2.20 -3.29
C PHE A 19 -20.24 2.63 -3.81
N VAL A 20 -20.39 3.90 -4.16
CA VAL A 20 -21.43 4.31 -5.10
C VAL A 20 -20.85 4.20 -6.49
N ALA A 21 -21.13 3.07 -7.15
CA ALA A 21 -20.99 2.99 -8.60
C ALA A 21 -21.93 4.03 -9.23
N SER A 22 -21.38 5.13 -9.75
CA SER A 22 -22.16 6.02 -10.60
C SER A 22 -22.42 5.31 -11.92
N SER A 23 -23.70 5.11 -12.19
CA SER A 23 -24.27 4.52 -13.39
C SER A 23 -23.78 5.19 -14.68
N ALA A 24 -23.11 4.42 -15.55
CA ALA A 24 -23.22 4.63 -16.99
C ALA A 24 -24.39 3.77 -17.50
N THR A 25 -25.40 4.41 -18.09
CA THR A 25 -26.59 3.80 -18.67
C THR A 25 -26.24 2.79 -19.77
N ALA A 26 -26.38 1.50 -19.51
CA ALA A 26 -26.46 0.48 -20.55
C ALA A 26 -27.93 0.34 -20.99
N GLN A 27 -28.36 1.14 -21.97
CA GLN A 27 -29.68 1.02 -22.57
C GLN A 27 -29.58 0.25 -23.91
N GLU A 28 -30.16 -0.95 -23.89
CA GLU A 28 -30.70 -1.79 -24.96
C GLU A 28 -30.28 -1.54 -26.42
N GLY A 29 -29.59 -2.54 -26.99
CA GLY A 29 -29.32 -2.69 -28.42
C GLY A 29 -28.51 -3.95 -28.72
N PHE A 30 -29.01 -5.13 -28.32
CA PHE A 30 -28.31 -6.40 -28.46
C PHE A 30 -28.32 -6.92 -29.91
N THR A 31 -27.20 -6.74 -30.62
CA THR A 31 -26.69 -7.72 -31.60
C THR A 31 -25.16 -7.56 -31.77
N ASN A 32 -24.43 -8.66 -31.52
CA ASN A 32 -23.02 -8.99 -31.82
C ASN A 32 -21.90 -8.68 -30.78
N SER A 33 -21.21 -9.79 -30.44
CA SER A 33 -19.92 -10.03 -29.74
C SER A 33 -19.75 -9.75 -28.24
N ASP A 34 -19.89 -10.83 -27.47
CA ASP A 34 -19.72 -10.97 -26.02
C ASP A 34 -18.27 -10.76 -25.47
N ASN A 35 -17.48 -9.81 -25.97
CA ASN A 35 -16.19 -9.45 -25.31
C ASN A 35 -15.79 -7.97 -25.38
N ASP A 36 -16.71 -7.08 -25.79
CA ASP A 36 -16.44 -5.64 -25.94
C ASP A 36 -16.32 -4.87 -24.60
N ARG A 37 -16.32 -5.58 -23.45
CA ARG A 37 -16.11 -4.96 -22.13
C ARG A 37 -14.66 -4.53 -21.88
N TYR A 38 -13.68 -5.16 -22.54
CA TYR A 38 -12.26 -4.91 -22.30
C TYR A 38 -11.55 -4.09 -23.39
N GLY A 39 -12.31 -3.52 -24.33
CA GLY A 39 -11.72 -2.81 -25.47
C GLY A 39 -11.01 -3.78 -26.42
N GLU A 40 -9.68 -3.68 -26.53
CA GLU A 40 -8.86 -4.55 -27.39
C GLU A 40 -8.66 -5.93 -26.76
N THR A 41 -8.92 -6.99 -27.51
CA THR A 41 -8.81 -8.39 -27.03
C THR A 41 -7.87 -9.23 -27.87
N ARG A 42 -7.32 -8.67 -28.95
CA ARG A 42 -6.37 -9.38 -29.80
C ARG A 42 -5.01 -9.47 -29.12
N TRP A 43 -4.53 -10.69 -28.94
CA TRP A 43 -3.24 -11.00 -28.32
C TRP A 43 -2.12 -10.15 -28.90
N ASN A 44 -2.00 -10.08 -30.22
CA ASN A 44 -0.92 -9.36 -30.90
C ASN A 44 -1.09 -7.83 -30.92
N LYS A 45 -2.21 -7.29 -30.41
CA LYS A 45 -2.45 -5.85 -30.29
C LYS A 45 -2.27 -5.32 -28.87
N LEU A 46 -2.32 -6.20 -27.87
CA LEU A 46 -2.11 -5.83 -26.49
C LEU A 46 -0.62 -5.61 -26.22
N PRO A 47 -0.22 -4.52 -25.53
CA PRO A 47 1.14 -4.37 -25.03
C PRO A 47 1.56 -5.57 -24.19
N LYS A 48 2.84 -5.91 -24.22
CA LYS A 48 3.41 -7.04 -23.47
C LYS A 48 4.24 -6.58 -22.28
N ALA A 49 4.59 -5.31 -22.23
CA ALA A 49 5.29 -4.70 -21.12
C ALA A 49 4.94 -3.21 -21.10
N ALA A 50 4.83 -2.63 -19.91
CA ALA A 50 4.71 -1.20 -19.74
C ALA A 50 5.07 -0.78 -18.32
N THR A 51 5.41 0.50 -18.18
CA THR A 51 5.69 1.17 -16.91
C THR A 51 4.90 2.47 -16.91
N ILE A 52 4.22 2.75 -15.80
CA ILE A 52 3.50 4.01 -15.62
C ILE A 52 4.51 5.16 -15.56
N SER A 53 4.29 6.18 -16.38
CA SER A 53 5.17 7.35 -16.45
C SER A 53 5.10 8.23 -15.21
N LYS A 54 3.91 8.38 -14.62
CA LYS A 54 3.71 9.10 -13.37
C LYS A 54 4.47 8.41 -12.24
N ASP A 55 5.15 9.20 -11.42
CA ASP A 55 5.66 8.75 -10.13
C ASP A 55 4.50 8.51 -9.17
N ILE A 56 4.35 7.23 -8.80
CA ILE A 56 3.41 6.78 -7.79
C ILE A 56 4.22 6.72 -6.51
N TRP A 57 3.82 7.48 -5.50
CA TRP A 57 4.68 7.64 -4.35
C TRP A 57 4.51 6.56 -3.28
N VAL A 58 5.63 6.16 -2.68
CA VAL A 58 5.65 5.29 -1.49
C VAL A 58 5.22 6.03 -0.25
N GLY A 59 4.80 5.29 0.77
CA GLY A 59 4.48 5.89 2.06
C GLY A 59 4.17 4.85 3.12
N SER A 60 3.24 5.20 3.99
CA SER A 60 2.75 4.34 5.06
C SER A 60 1.24 4.20 4.94
N TRP A 61 0.71 3.04 5.34
CA TRP A 61 -0.73 2.86 5.49
C TRP A 61 -1.29 3.50 6.76
N TRP A 62 -0.47 4.21 7.54
CA TRP A 62 -0.91 4.91 8.77
C TRP A 62 -1.80 4.02 9.63
N ALA A 63 -1.20 2.97 10.20
CA ALA A 63 -1.93 1.92 10.91
C ALA A 63 -2.83 2.48 12.02
N TYR A 64 -4.07 1.99 12.12
CA TYR A 64 -4.99 2.42 13.18
C TYR A 64 -4.45 2.07 14.57
N LYS A 65 -3.71 0.96 14.70
CA LYS A 65 -3.01 0.60 15.94
C LYS A 65 -1.94 1.61 16.39
N LYS A 66 -1.60 2.58 15.53
CA LYS A 66 -0.66 3.67 15.82
C LYS A 66 -1.36 5.04 15.94
N ASP A 67 -2.69 5.05 15.99
CA ASP A 67 -3.57 6.23 15.91
C ASP A 67 -3.58 6.90 14.53
N GLY A 68 -3.37 6.13 13.46
CA GLY A 68 -3.49 6.65 12.10
C GLY A 68 -2.62 7.89 11.87
N ILE A 69 -3.18 8.93 11.26
CA ILE A 69 -2.49 10.21 11.03
C ILE A 69 -2.40 11.10 12.29
N ALA A 70 -2.99 10.68 13.40
CA ALA A 70 -2.74 11.25 14.72
C ALA A 70 -1.46 10.66 15.35
N CYS A 71 -0.77 9.75 14.66
CA CYS A 71 0.56 9.39 15.06
C CYS A 71 1.54 10.59 14.98
N ARG A 72 2.18 10.89 16.11
CA ARG A 72 3.40 11.71 16.22
C ARG A 72 4.64 10.97 15.71
N TRP A 73 4.75 10.76 14.40
CA TRP A 73 5.77 9.90 13.78
C TRP A 73 7.23 10.28 14.12
N HIS A 74 7.49 11.56 14.42
CA HIS A 74 8.82 12.09 14.78
C HIS A 74 9.04 12.34 16.29
N ALA A 75 8.20 11.75 17.17
CA ALA A 75 8.25 12.04 18.62
C ALA A 75 8.89 10.95 19.51
N GLY A 76 9.62 9.99 18.93
CA GLY A 76 10.34 8.95 19.69
C GLY A 76 9.43 8.18 20.64
N THR A 77 9.70 8.25 21.96
CA THR A 77 8.90 7.57 23.01
C THR A 77 7.44 8.04 23.10
N TYR A 78 7.13 9.24 22.60
CA TYR A 78 5.77 9.78 22.48
C TYR A 78 5.14 9.53 21.10
N GLY A 79 5.85 8.80 20.22
CA GLY A 79 5.50 8.58 18.82
C GLY A 79 4.53 7.44 18.56
N CYS A 80 4.65 6.77 17.41
CA CYS A 80 3.71 5.74 16.92
C CYS A 80 3.72 4.43 17.74
N THR A 81 3.29 4.47 19.00
CA THR A 81 3.14 3.30 19.87
C THR A 81 1.69 2.83 19.94
N ASN A 82 1.49 1.54 20.19
CA ASN A 82 0.16 1.01 20.48
C ASN A 82 -0.38 1.64 21.78
N SER A 83 -1.61 2.18 21.74
CA SER A 83 -2.24 2.85 22.89
C SER A 83 -2.28 1.98 24.14
N ALA A 84 -2.34 0.65 23.98
CA ALA A 84 -2.30 -0.33 25.05
C ALA A 84 -1.04 -0.26 25.95
N THR A 85 0.00 0.44 25.50
CA THR A 85 1.29 0.50 26.19
C THR A 85 1.70 1.91 26.64
N ASN A 86 1.05 2.97 26.16
CA ASN A 86 1.41 4.36 26.48
C ASN A 86 0.26 5.35 26.25
N MET A 87 -0.78 5.31 27.10
CA MET A 87 -1.94 6.22 26.98
C MET A 87 -1.59 7.67 27.35
N ASP A 88 -0.65 7.86 28.29
CA ASP A 88 -0.24 9.18 28.78
C ASP A 88 0.41 10.03 27.69
N ARG A 89 0.81 9.46 26.54
CA ARG A 89 1.31 10.25 25.40
C ARG A 89 0.32 11.32 24.95
N TRP A 90 -0.98 11.07 25.10
CA TRP A 90 -2.05 12.01 24.78
C TRP A 90 -2.39 12.95 25.95
N SER A 91 -1.63 12.96 27.05
CA SER A 91 -1.88 13.93 28.13
C SER A 91 -1.63 15.35 27.65
N LYS A 92 -2.39 16.31 28.20
CA LYS A 92 -2.20 17.72 27.86
C LYS A 92 -0.78 18.20 28.18
N GLU A 93 -0.21 17.72 29.28
CA GLU A 93 1.17 18.03 29.69
C GLU A 93 2.19 17.58 28.64
N ASN A 94 2.06 16.35 28.13
CA ASN A 94 2.97 15.83 27.11
C ASN A 94 2.76 16.51 25.76
N ALA A 95 1.51 16.81 25.38
CA ALA A 95 1.23 17.58 24.17
C ALA A 95 1.86 18.99 24.21
N ASP A 96 1.72 19.69 25.34
CA ASP A 96 2.25 21.04 25.52
C ASP A 96 3.78 21.10 25.62
N ALA A 97 4.41 20.02 26.09
CA ALA A 97 5.86 19.91 26.19
C ALA A 97 6.54 19.64 24.83
N LEU A 98 5.79 19.21 23.81
CA LEU A 98 6.35 18.89 22.50
C LEU A 98 6.64 20.14 21.68
N GLU A 99 7.77 20.12 20.99
CA GLU A 99 8.04 21.05 19.90
C GLU A 99 7.02 20.83 18.77
N ILE A 100 6.68 21.91 18.05
CA ILE A 100 5.67 21.86 17.00
C ILE A 100 6.01 20.85 15.88
N ASP A 101 7.29 20.69 15.55
CA ASP A 101 7.77 19.71 14.56
C ASP A 101 7.42 18.26 14.94
N LYS A 102 7.29 17.97 16.24
CA LYS A 102 7.02 16.64 16.79
C LYS A 102 5.54 16.34 16.99
N HIS A 103 4.65 17.30 16.72
CA HIS A 103 3.22 17.05 16.72
C HIS A 103 2.82 16.17 15.52
N SER A 104 1.70 15.47 15.63
CA SER A 104 1.18 14.63 14.56
C SER A 104 0.72 15.46 13.36
N PRO A 105 0.58 14.85 12.18
CA PRO A 105 -0.04 15.49 11.02
C PRO A 105 -1.42 16.10 11.35
N SER A 106 -2.28 15.38 12.08
CA SER A 106 -3.60 15.87 12.49
C SER A 106 -3.53 17.05 13.46
N GLU A 107 -2.62 17.03 14.45
CA GLU A 107 -2.44 18.10 15.43
C GLU A 107 -1.91 19.37 14.77
N LYS A 108 -0.96 19.23 13.84
CA LYS A 108 -0.43 20.33 13.02
C LYS A 108 -1.54 20.96 12.17
N PHE A 109 -2.39 20.14 11.56
CA PHE A 109 -3.53 20.63 10.78
C PHE A 109 -4.57 21.33 11.65
N ASP A 110 -4.92 20.77 12.81
CA ASP A 110 -5.80 21.44 13.77
C ASP A 110 -5.23 22.78 14.23
N ARG A 111 -3.92 22.87 14.42
CA ARG A 111 -3.25 24.14 14.74
C ARG A 111 -3.37 25.16 13.62
N LEU A 112 -3.15 24.74 12.37
CA LEU A 112 -3.31 25.60 11.19
C LEU A 112 -4.75 26.12 11.07
N MET A 113 -5.73 25.29 11.43
CA MET A 113 -7.15 25.64 11.42
C MET A 113 -7.63 26.37 12.67
N GLY A 114 -6.74 26.67 13.64
CA GLY A 114 -7.08 27.37 14.88
C GLY A 114 -7.94 26.53 15.84
N ARG A 115 -7.81 25.21 15.80
CA ARG A 115 -8.57 24.22 16.59
C ARG A 115 -7.77 23.54 17.70
N SER A 116 -6.47 23.82 17.86
CA SER A 116 -5.64 23.14 18.88
C SER A 116 -6.20 23.23 20.30
N ASP A 117 -6.78 24.37 20.69
CA ASP A 117 -7.34 24.58 22.02
C ASP A 117 -8.65 23.80 22.25
N LYS A 118 -9.23 23.24 21.18
CA LYS A 118 -10.43 22.40 21.27
C LYS A 118 -10.12 20.94 21.55
N ILE A 119 -8.88 20.50 21.37
CA ILE A 119 -8.51 19.08 21.55
C ILE A 119 -8.63 18.72 23.04
N GLU A 120 -9.56 17.82 23.35
CA GLU A 120 -9.87 17.38 24.71
C GLU A 120 -8.95 16.23 25.18
N TYR A 121 -7.64 16.49 25.21
CA TYR A 121 -6.58 15.52 25.54
C TYR A 121 -6.87 14.63 26.77
N ASP A 122 -7.27 15.23 27.90
CA ASP A 122 -7.52 14.47 29.14
C ASP A 122 -8.73 13.53 29.02
N LYS A 123 -9.73 13.92 28.20
CA LYS A 123 -10.89 13.07 27.92
C LYS A 123 -10.54 11.95 26.95
N ILE A 124 -9.67 12.21 25.97
CA ILE A 124 -9.09 11.16 25.11
C ILE A 124 -8.37 10.11 25.97
N VAL A 125 -7.48 10.53 26.89
CA VAL A 125 -6.76 9.62 27.78
C VAL A 125 -7.74 8.79 28.63
N THR A 126 -8.77 9.44 29.18
CA THR A 126 -9.82 8.76 29.97
C THR A 126 -10.58 7.72 29.14
N TYR A 127 -10.97 8.09 27.93
CA TYR A 127 -11.67 7.22 27.00
C TYR A 127 -10.83 6.00 26.61
N LEU A 128 -9.58 6.22 26.17
CA LEU A 128 -8.66 5.15 25.82
C LEU A 128 -8.39 4.21 27.00
N GLY A 129 -8.32 4.74 28.23
CA GLY A 129 -8.19 3.94 29.46
C GLY A 129 -9.40 3.05 29.72
N GLY A 130 -10.61 3.59 29.56
CA GLY A 130 -11.85 2.82 29.69
C GLY A 130 -11.98 1.72 28.63
N LEU A 131 -11.62 2.05 27.38
CA LEU A 131 -11.59 1.11 26.27
C LEU A 131 -10.58 -0.02 26.52
N HIS A 132 -9.33 0.34 26.84
CA HIS A 132 -8.23 -0.61 27.07
C HIS A 132 -8.55 -1.62 28.17
N ALA A 133 -9.19 -1.17 29.26
CA ALA A 133 -9.60 -2.03 30.36
C ALA A 133 -10.56 -3.17 29.95
N LYS A 134 -11.26 -3.02 28.83
CA LYS A 134 -12.19 -4.02 28.28
C LYS A 134 -11.66 -4.72 27.03
N THR A 135 -10.64 -4.17 26.36
CA THR A 135 -10.16 -4.64 25.05
C THR A 135 -9.85 -6.13 25.02
N ALA A 136 -9.15 -6.66 26.04
CA ALA A 136 -8.75 -8.08 26.05
C ALA A 136 -9.94 -9.04 26.05
N GLU A 137 -11.03 -8.73 26.77
CA GLU A 137 -12.25 -9.55 26.80
C GLU A 137 -13.08 -9.37 25.53
N ILE A 138 -13.26 -8.12 25.09
CA ILE A 138 -14.18 -7.77 24.01
C ILE A 138 -13.61 -8.15 22.64
N ASN A 139 -12.30 -8.06 22.42
CA ASN A 139 -11.70 -8.40 21.14
C ASN A 139 -11.87 -9.88 20.78
N GLU A 140 -11.75 -10.78 21.76
CA GLU A 140 -12.00 -12.22 21.54
C GLU A 140 -13.46 -12.47 21.10
N LEU A 141 -14.42 -11.79 21.72
CA LEU A 141 -15.82 -11.88 21.34
C LEU A 141 -16.09 -11.28 19.95
N ILE A 142 -15.40 -10.21 19.55
CA ILE A 142 -15.51 -9.63 18.20
C ILE A 142 -15.00 -10.61 17.15
N LEU A 143 -13.86 -11.27 17.39
CA LEU A 143 -13.32 -12.28 16.50
C LEU A 143 -14.27 -13.47 16.39
N GLU A 144 -14.81 -13.95 17.51
CA GLU A 144 -15.82 -15.01 17.53
C GLU A 144 -17.09 -14.60 16.76
N ARG A 145 -17.57 -13.35 16.95
CA ARG A 145 -18.74 -12.83 16.23
C ARG A 145 -18.52 -12.83 14.73
N ARG A 146 -17.32 -12.47 14.27
CA ARG A 146 -16.97 -12.51 12.85
C ARG A 146 -17.03 -13.93 12.29
N ASP A 147 -16.44 -14.90 13.00
CA ASP A 147 -16.49 -16.31 12.59
C ASP A 147 -17.93 -16.85 12.53
N LEU A 148 -18.79 -16.44 13.47
CA LEU A 148 -20.21 -16.81 13.48
C LEU A 148 -20.98 -16.20 12.31
N ILE A 149 -20.69 -14.95 11.91
CA ILE A 149 -21.31 -14.34 10.73
C ILE A 149 -21.04 -15.20 9.48
N TYR A 150 -19.81 -15.69 9.30
CA TYR A 150 -19.48 -16.56 8.16
C TYR A 150 -20.25 -17.89 8.20
N LYS A 151 -20.26 -18.57 9.36
CA LYS A 151 -21.00 -19.84 9.53
C LYS A 151 -22.49 -19.66 9.26
N LEU A 152 -23.07 -18.59 9.82
CA LEU A 152 -24.49 -18.31 9.69
C LEU A 152 -24.89 -17.90 8.27
N ASN A 153 -24.06 -17.12 7.57
CA ASN A 153 -24.34 -16.79 6.18
C ASN A 153 -24.28 -18.03 5.27
N ALA A 154 -23.31 -18.94 5.47
CA ALA A 154 -23.27 -20.22 4.76
C ALA A 154 -24.52 -21.07 5.07
N TRP A 155 -24.91 -21.14 6.35
CA TRP A 155 -26.12 -21.84 6.77
C TRP A 155 -27.40 -21.26 6.13
N ILE A 156 -27.52 -19.93 6.07
CA ILE A 156 -28.68 -19.24 5.46
C ILE A 156 -28.79 -19.55 3.97
N GLU A 157 -27.67 -19.64 3.27
CA GLU A 157 -27.65 -20.00 1.84
C GLU A 157 -28.16 -21.42 1.60
N GLU A 158 -27.82 -22.36 2.47
CA GLU A 158 -28.27 -23.76 2.40
C GLU A 158 -29.71 -23.96 2.89
N ASN A 159 -30.19 -23.11 3.81
CA ASN A 159 -31.47 -23.25 4.53
C ASN A 159 -32.40 -22.05 4.28
N ALA A 160 -32.51 -21.64 3.01
CA ALA A 160 -33.23 -20.43 2.63
C ALA A 160 -34.68 -20.40 3.15
N GLY A 161 -34.99 -19.39 3.97
CA GLY A 161 -36.32 -19.17 4.54
C GLY A 161 -36.54 -19.73 5.95
N GLU A 162 -35.55 -20.45 6.49
CA GLU A 162 -35.52 -20.89 7.88
C GLU A 162 -35.00 -19.80 8.83
N GLU A 163 -35.33 -19.91 10.14
CA GLU A 163 -34.92 -18.93 11.15
C GLU A 163 -33.55 -19.28 11.73
N TRP A 164 -32.51 -18.60 11.24
CA TRP A 164 -31.13 -18.83 11.67
C TRP A 164 -30.90 -18.51 13.15
N ARG A 165 -31.68 -17.58 13.74
CA ARG A 165 -31.53 -17.15 15.15
C ARG A 165 -31.79 -18.27 16.14
N GLU A 166 -32.50 -19.32 15.74
CA GLU A 166 -32.82 -20.45 16.61
C GLU A 166 -31.73 -21.54 16.60
N THR A 167 -30.77 -21.46 15.68
CA THR A 167 -29.59 -22.34 15.68
C THR A 167 -28.68 -22.07 16.89
N GLU A 168 -27.79 -23.01 17.20
CA GLU A 168 -26.79 -22.84 18.28
C GLU A 168 -25.88 -21.64 18.00
N ASP A 169 -25.32 -21.57 16.78
CA ASP A 169 -24.51 -20.44 16.31
C ASP A 169 -25.29 -19.12 16.33
N GLY A 170 -26.58 -19.14 15.97
CA GLY A 170 -27.43 -17.96 15.95
C GLY A 170 -27.70 -17.41 17.35
N LYS A 171 -27.94 -18.29 18.32
CA LYS A 171 -28.09 -17.94 19.74
C LYS A 171 -26.79 -17.37 20.30
N ARG A 172 -25.65 -17.99 19.99
CA ARG A 172 -24.33 -17.51 20.40
C ARG A 172 -24.03 -16.14 19.81
N TYR A 173 -24.30 -15.94 18.52
CA TYR A 173 -24.13 -14.65 17.85
C TYR A 173 -24.92 -13.53 18.56
N LEU A 174 -26.19 -13.77 18.89
CA LEU A 174 -27.04 -12.78 19.57
C LEU A 174 -26.55 -12.48 20.99
N GLU A 175 -26.09 -13.51 21.73
CA GLU A 175 -25.52 -13.35 23.07
C GLU A 175 -24.29 -12.45 23.05
N ILE A 176 -23.28 -12.79 22.24
CA ILE A 176 -22.02 -12.03 22.20
C ILE A 176 -22.22 -10.64 21.61
N THR A 177 -23.14 -10.48 20.64
CA THR A 177 -23.47 -9.16 20.08
C THR A 177 -23.98 -8.24 21.19
N LYS A 178 -24.89 -8.71 22.03
CA LYS A 178 -25.38 -7.94 23.18
C LYS A 178 -24.25 -7.54 24.14
N THR A 179 -23.31 -8.45 24.42
CA THR A 179 -22.16 -8.17 25.29
C THR A 179 -21.24 -7.11 24.70
N ILE A 180 -20.93 -7.22 23.40
CA ILE A 180 -20.12 -6.25 22.66
C ILE A 180 -20.80 -4.87 22.67
N ASP A 181 -22.08 -4.81 22.31
CA ASP A 181 -22.86 -3.56 22.28
C ASP A 181 -22.89 -2.90 23.67
N THR A 182 -23.06 -3.69 24.74
CA THR A 182 -23.03 -3.18 26.12
C THR A 182 -21.66 -2.58 26.47
N ALA A 183 -20.57 -3.26 26.11
CA ALA A 183 -19.22 -2.76 26.37
C ALA A 183 -18.92 -1.47 25.61
N GLN A 184 -19.44 -1.31 24.39
CA GLN A 184 -19.32 -0.09 23.60
C GLN A 184 -20.13 1.05 24.18
N ASP A 185 -21.36 0.79 24.63
CA ASP A 185 -22.16 1.77 25.36
C ASP A 185 -21.48 2.23 26.65
N GLU A 186 -20.87 1.30 27.40
CA GLU A 186 -20.14 1.61 28.65
C GLU A 186 -18.83 2.36 28.43
N THR A 187 -18.22 2.26 27.25
CA THR A 187 -16.95 2.91 26.92
C THR A 187 -17.11 4.13 26.05
N LYS A 188 -18.34 4.55 25.73
CA LYS A 188 -18.61 5.69 24.87
C LYS A 188 -17.93 6.97 25.39
N HIS A 189 -17.29 7.69 24.49
CA HIS A 189 -16.69 9.00 24.80
C HIS A 189 -17.76 10.01 25.22
N ASP A 190 -17.37 10.96 26.06
CA ASP A 190 -18.24 12.01 26.61
C ASP A 190 -17.89 13.43 26.10
N PHE A 191 -17.05 13.51 25.07
CA PHE A 191 -16.65 14.75 24.41
C PHE A 191 -17.19 14.86 22.98
N GLU A 192 -17.34 16.11 22.53
CA GLU A 192 -17.67 16.46 21.16
C GLU A 192 -16.44 16.29 20.27
N ILE A 193 -16.63 15.75 19.08
CA ILE A 193 -15.55 15.54 18.12
C ILE A 193 -15.50 16.79 17.25
N ASP A 194 -14.50 17.64 17.47
CA ASP A 194 -14.46 18.99 16.92
C ASP A 194 -13.16 19.27 16.15
N THR A 195 -12.27 18.28 16.10
CA THR A 195 -10.90 18.37 15.58
C THR A 195 -10.55 17.15 14.74
N ALA A 196 -9.59 17.32 13.84
CA ALA A 196 -9.06 16.22 13.03
C ALA A 196 -8.43 15.14 13.91
N THR A 197 -7.73 15.56 14.97
CA THR A 197 -7.05 14.67 15.92
C THR A 197 -8.03 13.79 16.70
N GLU A 198 -9.10 14.36 17.24
CA GLU A 198 -10.14 13.58 17.95
C GLU A 198 -10.86 12.61 17.02
N PHE A 199 -11.21 13.08 15.81
CA PHE A 199 -11.86 12.22 14.82
C PHE A 199 -10.96 11.03 14.48
N GLU A 200 -9.69 11.29 14.23
CA GLU A 200 -8.72 10.28 13.84
C GLU A 200 -8.52 9.23 14.94
N ILE A 201 -8.31 9.64 16.19
CA ILE A 201 -8.10 8.69 17.29
C ILE A 201 -9.33 7.78 17.48
N LEU A 202 -10.54 8.34 17.33
CA LEU A 202 -11.80 7.62 17.55
C LEU A 202 -12.20 6.74 16.36
N HIS A 203 -12.01 7.23 15.13
CA HIS A 203 -12.50 6.57 13.92
C HIS A 203 -11.40 5.89 13.11
N HIS A 204 -10.15 6.34 13.14
CA HIS A 204 -9.04 5.74 12.38
C HIS A 204 -7.82 5.44 13.26
N GLY A 205 -8.07 5.18 14.55
CA GLY A 205 -7.04 5.03 15.56
C GLY A 205 -7.35 3.94 16.58
N ASN A 206 -6.62 3.95 17.70
CA ASN A 206 -6.78 2.96 18.76
C ASN A 206 -8.05 3.15 19.61
N GLY A 207 -8.87 4.16 19.33
CA GLY A 207 -10.13 4.40 20.01
C GLY A 207 -11.23 3.39 19.70
N GLN A 208 -10.90 2.14 19.36
CA GLN A 208 -11.86 1.13 18.92
C GLN A 208 -11.52 -0.27 19.40
N PHE A 209 -12.56 -1.09 19.53
CA PHE A 209 -12.41 -2.53 19.73
C PHE A 209 -12.16 -3.26 18.41
N GLY A 210 -11.54 -4.44 18.50
CA GLY A 210 -11.40 -5.35 17.37
C GLY A 210 -10.39 -4.93 16.30
N LEU A 211 -9.53 -3.95 16.59
CA LEU A 211 -8.49 -3.52 15.67
C LEU A 211 -7.49 -4.65 15.39
N GLU A 212 -7.34 -5.01 14.12
CA GLU A 212 -6.29 -5.90 13.66
C GLU A 212 -5.04 -5.11 13.27
N SER A 213 -3.87 -5.77 13.26
CA SER A 213 -2.59 -5.08 13.00
C SER A 213 -2.45 -4.52 11.60
N TRP A 214 -3.25 -5.01 10.65
CA TRP A 214 -3.23 -4.59 9.26
C TRP A 214 -4.24 -3.47 8.94
N TYR A 215 -5.11 -3.10 9.89
CA TYR A 215 -6.07 -2.02 9.67
C TYR A 215 -5.34 -0.68 9.54
N GLY A 216 -5.71 0.08 8.51
CA GLY A 216 -5.21 1.41 8.23
C GLY A 216 -5.71 1.93 6.90
N HIS A 217 -5.07 2.98 6.43
CA HIS A 217 -5.43 3.82 5.30
C HIS A 217 -4.87 3.32 3.96
N CYS A 218 -4.55 2.02 3.80
CA CYS A 218 -3.90 1.51 2.58
C CYS A 218 -4.70 1.85 1.30
N ASN A 219 -6.03 1.82 1.33
CA ASN A 219 -6.87 2.21 0.20
C ASN A 219 -6.69 3.69 -0.16
N ALA A 220 -6.63 4.54 0.85
CA ALA A 220 -6.59 5.98 0.70
C ALA A 220 -5.20 6.46 0.29
N TRP A 221 -4.16 5.85 0.87
CA TRP A 221 -2.78 6.02 0.47
C TRP A 221 -2.56 5.58 -0.99
N ALA A 222 -3.10 4.42 -1.38
CA ALA A 222 -3.00 3.95 -2.77
C ALA A 222 -3.72 4.89 -3.75
N ALA A 223 -4.86 5.47 -3.38
CA ALA A 223 -5.52 6.50 -4.19
C ALA A 223 -4.71 7.79 -4.25
N ALA A 224 -4.27 8.32 -3.11
CA ALA A 224 -3.50 9.56 -3.03
C ALA A 224 -2.18 9.45 -3.82
N SER A 225 -1.48 8.31 -3.73
CA SER A 225 -0.24 8.05 -4.49
C SER A 225 -0.44 8.03 -6.00
N VAL A 226 -1.57 7.48 -6.45
CA VAL A 226 -1.92 7.48 -7.87
C VAL A 226 -2.41 8.84 -8.35
N MET A 227 -3.09 9.63 -7.50
CA MET A 227 -3.80 10.83 -7.94
C MET A 227 -3.01 12.13 -7.70
N ASP A 228 -2.30 12.24 -6.59
CA ASP A 228 -1.60 13.47 -6.19
C ASP A 228 -0.12 13.43 -6.55
N PRO A 229 0.54 14.60 -6.74
CA PRO A 229 1.99 14.65 -6.79
C PRO A 229 2.57 14.28 -5.43
N GLU A 230 3.78 13.72 -5.41
CA GLU A 230 4.44 13.42 -4.16
C GLU A 230 4.80 14.72 -3.41
N PRO A 231 4.44 14.84 -2.12
CA PRO A 231 5.01 15.86 -1.25
C PRO A 231 6.50 15.55 -1.02
N ARG A 232 7.39 16.41 -1.52
CA ARG A 232 8.86 16.20 -1.45
C ARG A 232 9.60 17.24 -0.62
N TYR A 233 8.93 18.31 -0.21
CA TYR A 233 9.57 19.43 0.48
C TYR A 233 8.85 19.76 1.79
N ARG A 234 9.62 20.21 2.77
CA ARG A 234 9.10 20.84 3.98
C ARG A 234 8.44 22.16 3.62
N THR A 235 7.21 22.36 4.07
CA THR A 235 6.49 23.62 3.94
C THR A 235 6.18 24.17 5.31
N GLU A 236 6.42 25.46 5.53
CA GLU A 236 5.99 26.15 6.76
C GLU A 236 4.83 27.09 6.44
N VAL A 237 3.71 26.93 7.14
CA VAL A 237 2.51 27.75 6.98
C VAL A 237 2.15 28.33 8.34
N ASP A 238 2.10 29.65 8.47
CA ASP A 238 1.78 30.35 9.72
C ASP A 238 2.64 29.90 10.92
N GLY A 239 3.92 29.60 10.67
CA GLY A 239 4.87 29.11 11.69
C GLY A 239 4.71 27.63 12.04
N ILE A 240 3.89 26.89 11.28
CA ILE A 240 3.63 25.47 11.47
C ILE A 240 4.37 24.68 10.38
N PRO A 241 5.34 23.85 10.75
CA PRO A 241 6.13 23.08 9.80
C PRO A 241 5.46 21.75 9.45
N PHE A 242 5.27 21.53 8.15
CA PHE A 242 4.78 20.30 7.55
C PHE A 242 5.91 19.64 6.75
N GLU A 243 6.36 18.48 7.21
CA GLU A 243 7.30 17.63 6.49
C GLU A 243 6.56 16.82 5.41
N ALA A 244 7.31 16.21 4.49
CA ALA A 244 6.75 15.32 3.46
C ALA A 244 5.81 14.26 4.05
N ALA A 245 6.20 13.63 5.16
CA ALA A 245 5.38 12.67 5.89
C ALA A 245 4.03 13.25 6.36
N ASP A 246 4.04 14.49 6.88
CA ASP A 246 2.82 15.15 7.35
C ASP A 246 1.85 15.39 6.19
N VAL A 247 2.36 15.88 5.07
CA VAL A 247 1.53 16.15 3.89
C VAL A 247 1.03 14.84 3.27
N LYS A 248 1.86 13.79 3.18
CA LYS A 248 1.44 12.45 2.73
C LYS A 248 0.33 11.89 3.60
N ALA A 249 0.40 12.06 4.91
CA ALA A 249 -0.64 11.64 5.86
C ALA A 249 -1.96 12.37 5.61
N LEU A 250 -1.90 13.70 5.49
CA LEU A 250 -3.10 14.53 5.30
C LEU A 250 -3.76 14.25 3.94
N LEU A 251 -2.98 14.09 2.86
CA LEU A 251 -3.53 13.69 1.56
C LEU A 251 -4.15 12.30 1.64
N THR A 252 -3.45 11.34 2.25
CA THR A 252 -3.98 10.00 2.47
C THR A 252 -5.36 10.06 3.12
N GLU A 253 -5.52 10.84 4.19
CA GLU A 253 -6.80 10.94 4.89
C GLU A 253 -7.91 11.55 4.01
N THR A 254 -7.58 12.55 3.18
CA THR A 254 -8.58 13.13 2.27
C THR A 254 -9.05 12.15 1.21
N TRP A 255 -8.29 11.10 0.87
CA TRP A 255 -8.66 10.10 -0.12
C TRP A 255 -9.34 8.85 0.47
N MET A 256 -9.78 8.89 1.73
CA MET A 256 -10.44 7.75 2.38
C MET A 256 -11.69 7.29 1.63
N GLU A 257 -12.39 8.18 0.93
CA GLU A 257 -13.46 7.84 0.01
C GLU A 257 -13.21 8.36 -1.41
N ALA A 258 -12.79 7.44 -2.29
CA ALA A 258 -12.61 7.72 -3.70
C ALA A 258 -13.82 7.26 -4.52
N HIS A 259 -14.30 8.11 -5.43
CA HIS A 259 -15.14 7.66 -6.53
C HIS A 259 -14.30 6.80 -7.49
N SER A 260 -14.67 5.53 -7.66
CA SER A 260 -13.85 4.56 -8.37
C SER A 260 -14.65 3.65 -9.31
N SER A 261 -13.94 3.07 -10.28
CA SER A 261 -14.36 1.85 -10.96
C SER A 261 -13.81 0.66 -10.20
N PHE A 262 -14.57 -0.44 -10.13
CA PHE A 262 -14.18 -1.65 -9.40
C PHE A 262 -14.36 -2.89 -10.27
N PHE A 263 -13.44 -3.84 -10.17
CA PHE A 263 -13.42 -5.08 -10.92
C PHE A 263 -12.99 -6.24 -10.01
N GLY A 264 -13.69 -7.37 -10.08
CA GLY A 264 -13.59 -8.46 -9.10
C GLY A 264 -14.49 -8.22 -7.88
N SER A 265 -14.62 -9.22 -7.02
CA SER A 265 -15.37 -9.14 -5.77
C SER A 265 -14.47 -9.51 -4.61
N ARG A 266 -14.72 -8.95 -3.42
CA ARG A 266 -13.97 -9.31 -2.22
C ARG A 266 -14.19 -10.78 -1.85
N ASN A 267 -13.10 -11.49 -1.57
CA ASN A 267 -13.12 -12.84 -1.02
C ASN A 267 -12.74 -12.89 0.46
N ASP A 268 -13.75 -12.83 1.34
CA ASP A 268 -13.55 -12.82 2.79
C ASP A 268 -13.03 -14.15 3.41
N TYR A 269 -12.88 -15.22 2.62
CA TYR A 269 -12.59 -16.56 3.13
C TYR A 269 -11.79 -17.41 2.13
N ASP A 270 -10.52 -17.70 2.42
CA ASP A 270 -9.70 -18.70 1.69
C ASP A 270 -8.90 -19.59 2.66
N LYS A 271 -9.61 -20.37 3.48
CA LYS A 271 -8.97 -21.30 4.43
C LYS A 271 -8.68 -22.67 3.80
N ASP A 272 -9.32 -23.02 2.69
CA ASP A 272 -9.22 -24.35 2.08
C ASP A 272 -9.49 -24.37 0.57
N SER A 273 -9.27 -25.52 -0.06
CA SER A 273 -9.50 -25.72 -1.49
C SER A 273 -10.94 -25.51 -1.93
N ALA A 274 -11.93 -25.70 -1.05
CA ALA A 274 -13.34 -25.50 -1.41
C ALA A 274 -13.67 -24.01 -1.52
N ALA A 275 -13.04 -23.17 -0.70
CA ALA A 275 -13.16 -21.72 -0.81
C ALA A 275 -12.64 -21.20 -2.16
N ARG A 276 -11.55 -21.79 -2.67
CA ARG A 276 -10.98 -21.45 -4.00
C ARG A 276 -11.87 -21.82 -5.18
N GLU A 277 -12.88 -22.66 -4.96
CA GLU A 277 -13.85 -23.00 -5.99
C GLU A 277 -14.96 -21.94 -6.15
N LYS A 278 -15.11 -21.04 -5.17
CA LYS A 278 -16.13 -19.98 -5.20
C LYS A 278 -15.82 -18.93 -6.25
N ILE A 279 -16.87 -18.34 -6.80
CA ILE A 279 -16.74 -17.37 -7.89
C ILE A 279 -15.99 -16.10 -7.46
N ASN A 280 -16.22 -15.60 -6.26
CA ASN A 280 -15.52 -14.41 -5.74
C ASN A 280 -14.02 -14.64 -5.54
N PHE A 281 -13.54 -15.89 -5.51
CA PHE A 281 -12.11 -16.19 -5.55
C PHE A 281 -11.57 -16.13 -6.99
N LYS A 282 -12.38 -16.49 -7.99
CA LYS A 282 -11.97 -16.67 -9.40
C LYS A 282 -12.32 -15.49 -10.30
N ASP A 283 -13.13 -14.56 -9.81
CA ASP A 283 -13.72 -13.50 -10.61
C ASP A 283 -12.74 -12.37 -10.96
N VAL A 284 -11.48 -12.45 -10.57
CA VAL A 284 -10.40 -11.86 -11.36
C VAL A 284 -9.84 -12.94 -12.25
N THR A 285 -10.41 -13.06 -13.46
CA THR A 285 -10.04 -14.11 -14.40
C THR A 285 -8.71 -13.80 -15.08
N PRO A 286 -7.92 -14.80 -15.51
CA PRO A 286 -6.66 -14.57 -16.22
C PRO A 286 -6.79 -13.68 -17.45
N ALA A 287 -7.85 -13.88 -18.24
CA ALA A 287 -8.13 -13.05 -19.41
C ALA A 287 -8.39 -11.59 -19.01
N ALA A 288 -9.23 -11.37 -17.99
CA ALA A 288 -9.51 -10.04 -17.49
C ALA A 288 -8.27 -9.35 -16.93
N PHE A 289 -7.49 -10.05 -16.11
CA PHE A 289 -6.21 -9.57 -15.59
C PHE A 289 -5.27 -9.15 -16.73
N HIS A 290 -5.03 -10.04 -17.70
CA HIS A 290 -4.10 -9.77 -18.79
C HIS A 290 -4.52 -8.55 -19.62
N ILE A 291 -5.79 -8.50 -20.01
CA ILE A 291 -6.30 -7.41 -20.85
C ILE A 291 -6.33 -6.09 -20.07
N PHE A 292 -6.75 -6.11 -18.81
CA PHE A 292 -6.84 -4.91 -17.99
C PHE A 292 -5.46 -4.28 -17.74
N PHE A 293 -4.44 -5.08 -17.38
CA PHE A 293 -3.07 -4.58 -17.23
C PHE A 293 -2.52 -4.00 -18.54
N ALA A 294 -2.73 -4.69 -19.65
CA ALA A 294 -2.26 -4.23 -20.96
C ALA A 294 -2.95 -2.94 -21.43
N ASP A 295 -4.24 -2.79 -21.14
CA ASP A 295 -4.99 -1.59 -21.48
C ASP A 295 -4.65 -0.41 -20.55
N GLN A 296 -4.70 -0.61 -19.23
CA GLN A 296 -4.49 0.49 -18.27
C GLN A 296 -3.03 0.93 -18.23
N VAL A 297 -2.10 0.00 -18.03
CA VAL A 297 -0.67 0.35 -17.94
C VAL A 297 -0.10 0.61 -19.33
N GLY A 298 -0.38 -0.29 -20.28
CA GLY A 298 0.23 -0.23 -21.61
C GLY A 298 -0.35 0.81 -22.55
N ASN A 299 -1.66 0.80 -22.75
CA ASN A 299 -2.28 1.72 -23.73
C ASN A 299 -2.61 3.09 -23.15
N LYS A 300 -2.93 3.17 -21.85
CA LYS A 300 -3.45 4.38 -21.21
C LYS A 300 -2.47 5.08 -20.28
N ASP A 301 -1.32 4.47 -20.00
CA ASP A 301 -0.32 5.00 -19.08
C ASP A 301 -0.96 5.43 -17.74
N ARG A 302 -1.76 4.50 -17.19
CA ARG A 302 -2.68 4.77 -16.10
C ARG A 302 -2.58 3.69 -15.04
N SER A 303 -2.19 4.11 -13.85
CA SER A 303 -2.16 3.24 -12.68
C SER A 303 -3.56 2.96 -12.16
N PHE A 304 -3.66 1.87 -11.42
CA PHE A 304 -4.84 1.43 -10.67
C PHE A 304 -4.35 0.67 -9.45
N VAL A 305 -5.27 0.41 -8.53
CA VAL A 305 -5.00 -0.23 -7.25
C VAL A 305 -5.46 -1.69 -7.32
N ILE A 306 -4.67 -2.58 -6.75
CA ILE A 306 -5.02 -3.99 -6.60
C ILE A 306 -5.12 -4.34 -5.12
N ASP A 307 -6.01 -5.28 -4.77
CA ASP A 307 -5.78 -6.07 -3.56
C ASP A 307 -4.76 -7.13 -3.89
N ARG A 308 -3.57 -6.99 -3.31
CA ARG A 308 -2.48 -7.92 -3.60
C ARG A 308 -2.74 -9.31 -3.04
N TYR A 309 -3.75 -9.60 -2.22
CA TYR A 309 -4.00 -10.98 -1.76
C TYR A 309 -5.47 -11.36 -1.86
N THR A 310 -5.75 -12.53 -2.44
CA THR A 310 -7.04 -13.19 -2.27
C THR A 310 -7.15 -13.76 -0.87
N GLY A 311 -7.92 -13.13 0.01
CA GLY A 311 -8.13 -13.58 1.38
C GLY A 311 -8.83 -12.56 2.29
N SER A 312 -8.84 -12.85 3.59
CA SER A 312 -9.61 -12.05 4.56
C SER A 312 -9.04 -10.66 4.83
N GLN A 313 -7.72 -10.48 4.64
CA GLN A 313 -7.06 -9.19 4.76
C GLN A 313 -7.02 -8.50 3.41
N VAL A 314 -7.32 -7.21 3.40
CA VAL A 314 -7.30 -6.39 2.20
C VAL A 314 -6.05 -5.52 2.20
N TRP A 315 -5.25 -5.61 1.14
CA TRP A 315 -4.02 -4.84 1.00
C TRP A 315 -3.98 -4.12 -0.35
N ASN A 316 -4.34 -2.85 -0.32
CA ASN A 316 -4.42 -2.01 -1.51
C ASN A 316 -3.04 -1.51 -1.92
N GLN A 317 -2.62 -1.82 -3.15
CA GLN A 317 -1.31 -1.43 -3.66
C GLN A 317 -1.43 -0.83 -5.06
N PRO A 318 -0.80 0.33 -5.34
CA PRO A 318 -0.87 0.97 -6.64
C PRO A 318 0.13 0.36 -7.63
N VAL A 319 -0.36 -0.08 -8.78
CA VAL A 319 0.45 -0.76 -9.82
C VAL A 319 1.36 0.24 -10.53
N LYS A 320 2.67 -0.08 -10.62
CA LYS A 320 3.69 0.73 -11.29
C LYS A 320 4.09 0.16 -12.65
N ALA A 321 4.19 -1.15 -12.80
CA ALA A 321 4.61 -1.77 -14.07
C ALA A 321 4.09 -3.21 -14.22
N TYR A 322 4.09 -3.70 -15.45
CA TYR A 322 3.94 -5.13 -15.72
C TYR A 322 4.75 -5.57 -16.94
N ARG A 323 5.05 -6.86 -16.99
CA ARG A 323 5.77 -7.49 -18.10
C ARG A 323 5.38 -8.95 -18.29
N VAL A 324 5.04 -9.32 -19.52
CA VAL A 324 4.91 -10.70 -19.97
C VAL A 324 6.31 -11.23 -20.27
N LEU A 325 6.80 -12.12 -19.41
CA LEU A 325 8.15 -12.71 -19.51
C LEU A 325 8.18 -13.88 -20.49
N SER A 326 7.10 -14.64 -20.59
CA SER A 326 6.99 -15.74 -21.55
C SER A 326 5.55 -15.97 -22.01
N ALA A 327 5.43 -16.45 -23.24
CA ALA A 327 4.19 -16.92 -23.86
C ALA A 327 4.48 -18.21 -24.64
N GLU A 328 4.06 -19.34 -24.08
CA GLU A 328 4.35 -20.68 -24.59
C GLU A 328 3.06 -21.28 -25.18
N PRO A 329 3.01 -21.57 -26.49
CA PRO A 329 1.92 -22.34 -27.09
C PRO A 329 1.78 -23.71 -26.42
N LEU A 330 0.56 -24.05 -25.99
CA LEU A 330 0.21 -25.38 -25.47
C LEU A 330 -0.55 -26.23 -26.51
N TYR A 331 -0.40 -25.88 -27.79
CA TYR A 331 -0.97 -26.58 -28.93
C TYR A 331 0.12 -26.98 -29.93
N GLU A 332 -0.14 -28.00 -30.73
CA GLU A 332 0.83 -28.49 -31.70
C GLU A 332 1.01 -27.48 -32.83
N THR A 333 2.26 -27.07 -33.04
CA THR A 333 2.72 -26.29 -34.19
C THR A 333 3.52 -27.23 -35.09
N PRO A 334 2.99 -27.64 -36.26
CA PRO A 334 3.70 -28.55 -37.14
C PRO A 334 5.06 -28.00 -37.60
N GLU A 335 6.07 -28.86 -37.71
CA GLU A 335 7.42 -28.49 -38.20
C GLU A 335 7.44 -28.15 -39.71
N GLU A 336 6.44 -28.60 -40.46
CA GLU A 336 6.32 -28.34 -41.89
C GLU A 336 5.90 -26.89 -42.14
N GLU A 337 6.71 -26.18 -42.92
CA GLU A 337 6.39 -24.85 -43.43
C GLU A 337 5.03 -24.91 -44.16
N ASN A 338 4.01 -24.21 -43.64
CA ASN A 338 2.60 -24.14 -44.09
C ASN A 338 1.58 -25.16 -43.54
N ALA A 339 1.93 -26.03 -42.59
CA ALA A 339 0.94 -26.87 -41.93
C ALA A 339 0.17 -26.11 -40.83
N GLU A 340 -1.16 -26.30 -40.76
CA GLU A 340 -2.02 -25.59 -39.80
C GLU A 340 -1.79 -26.08 -38.37
N ALA A 341 -1.68 -25.14 -37.43
CA ALA A 341 -1.63 -25.46 -36.01
C ALA A 341 -2.90 -26.19 -35.55
N ILE A 342 -2.73 -27.20 -34.69
CA ILE A 342 -3.83 -28.09 -34.27
C ILE A 342 -4.45 -27.55 -32.98
N PRO A 343 -5.72 -27.11 -32.97
CA PRO A 343 -6.36 -26.59 -31.77
C PRO A 343 -6.68 -27.71 -30.76
N VAL A 344 -6.77 -27.32 -29.49
CA VAL A 344 -7.17 -28.17 -28.36
C VAL A 344 -8.66 -27.95 -28.06
N GLU A 345 -9.40 -29.02 -27.75
CA GLU A 345 -10.79 -28.91 -27.30
C GLU A 345 -10.84 -28.64 -25.79
N VAL A 346 -11.43 -27.52 -25.38
CA VAL A 346 -11.57 -27.08 -23.98
C VAL A 346 -13.03 -26.75 -23.68
N ASP A 347 -13.51 -27.11 -22.49
CA ASP A 347 -14.78 -26.64 -21.95
C ASP A 347 -14.63 -25.18 -21.50
N LEU A 348 -15.06 -24.25 -22.36
CA LEU A 348 -14.79 -22.82 -22.18
C LEU A 348 -15.83 -22.17 -21.26
N LYS A 349 -15.39 -21.26 -20.40
CA LYS A 349 -16.24 -20.48 -19.49
C LYS A 349 -15.98 -18.98 -19.63
N VAL A 350 -16.97 -18.18 -19.27
CA VAL A 350 -16.85 -16.72 -19.12
C VAL A 350 -17.51 -16.23 -17.84
N THR A 351 -16.87 -15.31 -17.15
CA THR A 351 -17.39 -14.68 -15.95
C THR A 351 -18.09 -13.37 -16.32
N ARG A 352 -19.37 -13.27 -15.96
CA ARG A 352 -20.22 -12.10 -16.19
C ARG A 352 -20.44 -11.32 -14.90
N TYR A 353 -20.00 -10.07 -14.90
CA TYR A 353 -20.23 -9.15 -13.80
C TYR A 353 -21.55 -8.41 -13.94
N SER A 354 -22.25 -8.28 -12.82
CA SER A 354 -23.47 -7.51 -12.63
C SER A 354 -23.41 -6.74 -11.30
N TRP A 355 -24.38 -5.86 -11.07
CA TRP A 355 -24.53 -5.14 -9.80
C TRP A 355 -24.79 -6.05 -8.58
N THR A 356 -25.25 -7.29 -8.81
CA THR A 356 -25.49 -8.29 -7.75
C THR A 356 -24.33 -9.27 -7.55
N GLY A 357 -23.25 -9.14 -8.32
CA GLY A 357 -22.07 -10.01 -8.26
C GLY A 357 -21.67 -10.59 -9.61
N ALA A 358 -20.70 -11.51 -9.56
CA ALA A 358 -20.21 -12.27 -10.69
C ALA A 358 -20.99 -13.60 -10.87
N GLU A 359 -21.14 -14.03 -12.12
CA GLU A 359 -21.72 -15.33 -12.50
C GLU A 359 -20.85 -16.00 -13.57
N GLU A 360 -20.49 -17.27 -13.35
CA GLU A 360 -19.72 -18.08 -14.30
C GLU A 360 -20.70 -18.72 -15.29
N VAL A 361 -20.45 -18.53 -16.58
CA VAL A 361 -21.29 -19.02 -17.67
C VAL A 361 -20.50 -19.99 -18.54
N GLU A 362 -20.97 -21.23 -18.60
CA GLU A 362 -20.46 -22.27 -19.48
C GLU A 362 -20.77 -21.93 -20.95
N LEU A 363 -19.74 -21.86 -21.78
CA LEU A 363 -19.87 -21.75 -23.25
C LEU A 363 -19.77 -23.10 -23.95
N GLY A 364 -19.47 -24.16 -23.19
CA GLY A 364 -19.29 -25.53 -23.64
C GLY A 364 -17.98 -25.74 -24.41
N LYS A 365 -17.85 -26.93 -24.99
CA LYS A 365 -16.65 -27.35 -25.72
C LYS A 365 -16.37 -26.47 -26.93
N LYS A 366 -15.16 -25.89 -26.97
CA LYS A 366 -14.64 -25.09 -28.08
C LYS A 366 -13.25 -25.58 -28.45
N LYS A 367 -12.93 -25.51 -29.75
CA LYS A 367 -11.57 -25.64 -30.23
C LYS A 367 -10.86 -24.31 -30.04
N VAL A 368 -9.76 -24.32 -29.30
CA VAL A 368 -8.99 -23.13 -28.92
C VAL A 368 -7.49 -23.39 -29.06
N TYR A 369 -6.71 -22.32 -29.00
CA TYR A 369 -5.25 -22.35 -29.03
C TYR A 369 -4.74 -21.87 -27.67
N PRO A 370 -4.55 -22.77 -26.69
CA PRO A 370 -4.11 -22.41 -25.35
C PRO A 370 -2.66 -21.89 -25.36
N VAL A 371 -2.40 -20.81 -24.62
CA VAL A 371 -1.08 -20.23 -24.45
C VAL A 371 -0.80 -20.04 -22.97
N LYS A 372 0.28 -20.65 -22.48
CA LYS A 372 0.76 -20.45 -21.11
C LYS A 372 1.56 -19.15 -21.04
N ILE A 373 1.15 -18.26 -20.16
CA ILE A 373 1.71 -16.95 -19.93
C ILE A 373 2.41 -16.91 -18.58
N THR A 374 3.59 -16.29 -18.53
CA THR A 374 4.24 -15.85 -17.30
C THR A 374 4.30 -14.33 -17.29
N THR A 375 3.74 -13.67 -16.28
CA THR A 375 3.73 -12.21 -16.16
C THR A 375 4.23 -11.78 -14.80
N THR A 376 5.11 -10.78 -14.76
CA THR A 376 5.50 -10.11 -13.54
C THR A 376 4.85 -8.73 -13.46
N ILE A 377 4.37 -8.38 -12.27
CA ILE A 377 3.80 -7.06 -11.96
C ILE A 377 4.61 -6.42 -10.83
N HIS A 378 4.80 -5.11 -10.90
CA HIS A 378 5.43 -4.29 -9.86
C HIS A 378 4.40 -3.32 -9.29
N TRP A 379 4.40 -3.13 -7.97
CA TRP A 379 3.61 -2.11 -7.29
C TRP A 379 4.49 -1.37 -6.26
N MET A 380 4.09 -0.15 -5.93
CA MET A 380 4.76 0.64 -4.89
C MET A 380 4.29 0.16 -3.52
N THR A 381 5.16 0.20 -2.50
CA THR A 381 4.83 -0.28 -1.15
C THR A 381 4.43 0.83 -0.17
N ASP A 382 3.53 0.48 0.76
CA ASP A 382 3.23 1.21 1.99
C ASP A 382 4.09 0.75 3.19
N GLY A 383 5.06 -0.14 2.94
CA GLY A 383 5.93 -0.74 3.95
C GLY A 383 7.15 0.09 4.36
N VAL A 384 7.27 1.34 3.89
CA VAL A 384 8.42 2.21 4.17
C VAL A 384 8.10 3.26 5.26
N PRO A 385 9.12 3.89 5.88
CA PRO A 385 8.90 5.03 6.75
C PRO A 385 8.07 6.13 6.05
N PRO A 386 7.16 6.82 6.77
CA PRO A 386 6.25 7.79 6.16
C PRO A 386 6.96 8.99 5.52
N GLU A 387 8.18 9.30 5.95
CA GLU A 387 9.04 10.36 5.41
C GLU A 387 9.81 9.97 4.15
N GLU A 388 9.84 8.68 3.79
CA GLU A 388 10.65 8.21 2.68
C GLU A 388 10.16 8.82 1.36
N LEU A 389 11.10 9.34 0.56
CA LEU A 389 10.80 9.90 -0.75
C LEU A 389 10.92 8.81 -1.82
N THR A 390 10.05 8.91 -2.80
CA THR A 390 9.99 7.93 -3.88
C THR A 390 11.24 8.04 -4.75
N VAL A 391 11.93 6.92 -4.90
CA VAL A 391 13.05 6.77 -5.83
C VAL A 391 12.50 6.68 -7.25
N GLU A 392 13.15 7.38 -8.17
CA GLU A 392 12.78 7.37 -9.58
C GLU A 392 12.77 5.94 -10.14
N TYR A 393 11.64 5.54 -10.71
CA TYR A 393 11.49 4.22 -11.31
C TYR A 393 12.06 4.22 -12.74
N THR A 394 13.15 3.48 -12.98
CA THR A 394 13.69 3.27 -14.34
C THR A 394 12.99 2.13 -15.05
N SER A 395 12.67 2.31 -16.33
CA SER A 395 12.12 1.24 -17.18
C SER A 395 13.20 0.38 -17.85
N GLU A 396 14.47 0.79 -17.76
CA GLU A 396 15.63 0.08 -18.33
C GLU A 396 16.06 -1.09 -17.44
N ILE A 397 15.19 -2.10 -17.35
CA ILE A 397 15.40 -3.31 -16.54
C ILE A 397 15.29 -4.54 -17.46
N ASP A 398 16.29 -5.42 -17.47
CA ASP A 398 16.22 -6.69 -18.18
C ASP A 398 15.19 -7.65 -17.56
N ASP A 399 14.79 -8.70 -18.28
CA ASP A 399 13.71 -9.60 -17.84
C ASP A 399 14.07 -10.46 -16.64
N GLU A 400 15.34 -10.84 -16.48
CA GLU A 400 15.80 -11.62 -15.32
C GLU A 400 15.71 -10.75 -14.06
N THR A 401 16.22 -9.53 -14.14
CA THR A 401 16.17 -8.55 -13.06
C THR A 401 14.74 -8.11 -12.75
N PHE A 402 13.89 -7.89 -13.77
CA PHE A 402 12.48 -7.53 -13.57
C PHE A 402 11.69 -8.62 -12.83
N ALA A 403 12.10 -9.88 -12.95
CA ALA A 403 11.45 -11.01 -12.28
C ALA A 403 12.04 -11.34 -10.90
N ASP A 404 13.12 -10.67 -10.49
CA ASP A 404 13.91 -11.00 -9.31
C ASP A 404 13.65 -10.02 -8.17
N THR A 405 13.00 -10.50 -7.10
CA THR A 405 12.64 -9.68 -5.94
C THR A 405 13.86 -9.03 -5.29
N MET A 406 14.97 -9.76 -5.15
CA MET A 406 16.14 -9.22 -4.45
C MET A 406 16.79 -8.10 -5.25
N ARG A 407 16.92 -8.27 -6.56
CA ARG A 407 17.50 -7.22 -7.43
C ARG A 407 16.61 -6.00 -7.52
N ILE A 408 15.28 -6.18 -7.64
CA ILE A 408 14.34 -5.06 -7.65
C ILE A 408 14.37 -4.28 -6.34
N ASN A 409 14.36 -4.99 -5.21
CA ASN A 409 14.51 -4.38 -3.90
C ASN A 409 15.80 -3.57 -3.79
N GLU A 410 16.94 -4.11 -4.25
CA GLU A 410 18.22 -3.40 -4.25
C GLU A 410 18.21 -2.16 -5.16
N MET A 411 17.58 -2.25 -6.34
CA MET A 411 17.50 -1.16 -7.31
C MET A 411 16.63 0.01 -6.84
N PHE A 412 15.57 -0.28 -6.09
CA PHE A 412 14.56 0.70 -5.69
C PHE A 412 14.47 0.88 -4.18
N ASP A 413 15.54 0.57 -3.43
CA ASP A 413 15.60 0.75 -1.96
C ASP A 413 14.36 0.17 -1.24
N ASP A 414 13.98 -1.07 -1.58
CA ASP A 414 12.79 -1.80 -1.06
C ASP A 414 11.41 -1.14 -1.35
N GLN A 415 11.36 -0.08 -2.16
CA GLN A 415 10.13 0.68 -2.45
C GLN A 415 9.19 0.00 -3.46
N VAL A 416 9.69 -1.00 -4.18
CA VAL A 416 8.96 -1.74 -5.21
C VAL A 416 8.86 -3.20 -4.80
N GLU A 417 7.63 -3.69 -4.75
CA GLU A 417 7.34 -5.11 -4.56
C GLU A 417 6.88 -5.74 -5.88
N ILE A 418 7.11 -7.04 -6.01
CA ILE A 418 6.84 -7.77 -7.26
C ILE A 418 6.01 -9.03 -7.05
N ARG A 419 5.33 -9.46 -8.11
CA ARG A 419 4.80 -10.82 -8.20
C ARG A 419 4.87 -11.35 -9.61
N THR A 420 5.29 -12.60 -9.72
CA THR A 420 5.26 -13.38 -10.97
C THR A 420 4.10 -14.37 -10.94
N LEU A 421 3.21 -14.27 -11.92
CA LEU A 421 1.99 -15.06 -12.07
C LEU A 421 2.05 -15.90 -13.34
N GLY A 422 1.71 -17.18 -13.22
CA GLY A 422 1.52 -18.09 -14.34
C GLY A 422 0.04 -18.36 -14.60
N TYR A 423 -0.40 -18.31 -15.85
CA TYR A 423 -1.78 -18.60 -16.25
C TYR A 423 -1.87 -19.04 -17.72
N THR A 424 -2.99 -19.62 -18.11
CA THR A 424 -3.28 -20.04 -19.48
C THR A 424 -4.36 -19.14 -20.06
N LEU A 425 -4.10 -18.56 -21.23
CA LEU A 425 -5.10 -17.86 -22.04
C LEU A 425 -5.56 -18.77 -23.17
N TYR A 426 -6.83 -18.66 -23.56
CA TYR A 426 -7.37 -19.37 -24.70
C TYR A 426 -7.55 -18.41 -25.87
N LEU A 427 -6.95 -18.73 -27.03
CA LEU A 427 -7.10 -17.95 -28.25
C LEU A 427 -8.05 -18.63 -29.24
N ASP A 428 -8.78 -17.85 -30.04
CA ASP A 428 -9.65 -18.37 -31.11
C ASP A 428 -8.89 -18.80 -32.38
N ARG A 429 -7.61 -18.40 -32.48
CA ARG A 429 -6.68 -18.67 -33.58
C ARG A 429 -5.27 -18.92 -33.05
N PRO A 430 -4.35 -19.46 -33.88
CA PRO A 430 -2.95 -19.58 -33.52
C PRO A 430 -2.35 -18.25 -33.05
N MET A 431 -1.42 -18.29 -32.10
CA MET A 431 -0.87 -17.12 -31.42
C MET A 431 -0.14 -16.16 -32.36
N ASP A 432 0.41 -16.66 -33.47
CA ASP A 432 1.08 -15.90 -34.53
C ASP A 432 0.09 -15.25 -35.52
N ASP A 433 -1.20 -15.60 -35.49
CA ASP A 433 -2.23 -14.92 -36.28
C ASP A 433 -2.45 -13.49 -35.74
N PRO A 434 -2.31 -12.44 -36.57
CA PRO A 434 -2.41 -11.05 -36.11
C PRO A 434 -3.79 -10.66 -35.55
N ASP A 435 -4.82 -11.46 -35.84
CA ASP A 435 -6.19 -11.26 -35.37
C ASP A 435 -6.60 -12.27 -34.29
N ALA A 436 -5.68 -13.08 -33.75
CA ALA A 436 -5.96 -13.99 -32.64
C ALA A 436 -6.50 -13.26 -31.41
N ARG A 437 -7.71 -13.62 -30.98
CA ARG A 437 -8.43 -13.00 -29.86
C ARG A 437 -8.38 -13.89 -28.63
N ILE A 438 -8.20 -13.27 -27.48
CA ILE A 438 -8.42 -13.92 -26.18
C ILE A 438 -9.93 -14.19 -26.03
N ILE A 439 -10.28 -15.44 -25.75
CA ILE A 439 -11.65 -15.91 -25.57
C ILE A 439 -11.78 -16.71 -24.27
N GLY A 440 -12.91 -16.58 -23.57
CA GLY A 440 -13.10 -17.22 -22.28
C GLY A 440 -12.29 -16.57 -21.15
N ASP A 441 -12.40 -17.15 -19.95
CA ASP A 441 -11.77 -16.64 -18.73
C ASP A 441 -10.28 -16.97 -18.63
N GLY A 442 -9.84 -18.07 -19.24
CA GLY A 442 -8.50 -18.65 -19.02
C GLY A 442 -8.42 -19.42 -17.70
N GLU A 443 -7.21 -19.89 -17.35
CA GLU A 443 -6.97 -20.67 -16.14
C GLU A 443 -5.72 -20.19 -15.38
N TRP A 444 -5.84 -19.95 -14.06
CA TRP A 444 -4.69 -19.64 -13.20
C TRP A 444 -3.85 -20.90 -12.96
N ASN A 445 -2.53 -20.82 -13.13
CA ASN A 445 -1.60 -21.95 -12.96
C ASN A 445 -0.95 -21.96 -11.57
N HIS A 446 -1.68 -21.56 -10.53
CA HIS A 446 -1.11 -21.42 -9.18
C HIS A 446 -0.98 -22.78 -8.50
N GLY A 447 0.21 -23.08 -7.95
CA GLY A 447 0.44 -24.30 -7.18
C GLY A 447 -0.08 -24.17 -5.75
N GLN A 448 -0.78 -25.19 -5.23
CA GLN A 448 -1.27 -25.22 -3.84
C GLN A 448 -0.15 -25.04 -2.79
N THR A 449 1.11 -25.28 -3.16
CA THR A 449 2.30 -25.21 -2.31
C THR A 449 2.91 -23.81 -2.18
N GLY A 450 2.44 -22.80 -2.92
CA GLY A 450 3.04 -21.46 -2.97
C GLY A 450 2.54 -20.46 -1.89
N GLY A 451 1.52 -20.82 -1.10
CA GLY A 451 0.91 -19.91 -0.13
C GLY A 451 0.20 -18.71 -0.77
N TYR A 452 -0.23 -17.74 0.06
CA TYR A 452 -0.98 -16.56 -0.40
C TYR A 452 -0.18 -15.63 -1.34
N THR A 453 1.16 -15.68 -1.27
CA THR A 453 2.05 -14.88 -2.12
C THR A 453 2.10 -15.34 -3.58
N ALA A 454 1.60 -16.55 -3.87
CA ALA A 454 1.49 -17.10 -5.21
C ALA A 454 0.08 -16.95 -5.84
N LEU A 455 -0.86 -16.32 -5.13
CA LEU A 455 -2.23 -16.10 -5.63
C LEU A 455 -2.30 -14.87 -6.54
N HIS A 456 -3.31 -14.83 -7.39
CA HIS A 456 -3.67 -13.66 -8.18
C HIS A 456 -4.25 -12.54 -7.29
N PRO A 457 -4.36 -11.30 -7.79
CA PRO A 457 -5.06 -10.22 -7.07
C PRO A 457 -6.55 -10.54 -6.86
N ASP A 458 -7.11 -10.19 -5.70
CA ASP A 458 -8.53 -10.44 -5.38
C ASP A 458 -9.47 -9.53 -6.18
N PHE A 459 -9.10 -8.25 -6.29
CA PHE A 459 -9.83 -7.25 -7.04
C PHE A 459 -8.90 -6.14 -7.51
N MET A 460 -9.40 -5.34 -8.46
CA MET A 460 -8.71 -4.19 -9.03
C MET A 460 -9.68 -3.01 -9.06
N TRP A 461 -9.22 -1.83 -8.68
CA TRP A 461 -10.04 -0.62 -8.73
C TRP A 461 -9.22 0.59 -9.12
N GLN A 462 -9.91 1.58 -9.68
CA GLN A 462 -9.26 2.78 -10.17
C GLN A 462 -10.04 4.02 -9.73
N PRO A 463 -9.42 4.97 -9.01
CA PRO A 463 -10.00 6.30 -8.79
C PRO A 463 -10.35 6.96 -10.13
N GLN A 464 -11.58 7.44 -10.27
CA GLN A 464 -12.09 8.07 -11.50
C GLN A 464 -12.18 9.59 -11.39
N SER A 465 -12.20 10.12 -10.17
CA SER A 465 -12.29 11.56 -9.92
C SER A 465 -10.91 12.16 -9.69
N ASN A 466 -10.65 13.34 -10.27
CA ASN A 466 -9.39 14.07 -10.06
C ASN A 466 -9.31 14.75 -8.68
N ARG A 467 -10.28 14.49 -7.81
CA ARG A 467 -10.39 14.99 -6.43
C ARG A 467 -11.03 13.91 -5.57
N PRO A 468 -10.81 13.92 -4.26
CA PRO A 468 -11.56 13.09 -3.33
C PRO A 468 -13.06 13.36 -3.37
N SER A 469 -13.86 12.40 -2.91
CA SER A 469 -15.32 12.50 -3.06
C SER A 469 -15.93 13.57 -2.15
N GLY A 470 -15.29 13.86 -1.00
CA GLY A 470 -15.75 14.85 -0.02
C GLY A 470 -17.16 14.57 0.49
N SER A 471 -17.61 13.31 0.41
CA SER A 471 -19.04 12.99 0.39
C SER A 471 -19.41 11.75 1.20
N ARG A 472 -18.99 11.64 2.48
CA ARG A 472 -19.66 10.84 3.54
C ARG A 472 -18.87 10.81 4.86
N GLU A 473 -19.46 10.12 5.84
CA GLU A 473 -19.12 10.05 7.28
C GLU A 473 -17.77 9.39 7.61
N TYR A 474 -17.03 8.85 6.63
CA TYR A 474 -15.82 8.05 6.89
C TYR A 474 -14.51 8.85 6.72
N GLU A 475 -14.41 9.74 5.73
CA GLU A 475 -13.29 10.69 5.64
C GLU A 475 -13.27 11.60 6.87
N ASN A 476 -12.08 11.96 7.37
CA ASN A 476 -11.94 12.95 8.43
C ASN A 476 -12.49 14.31 7.95
N PRO A 477 -13.67 14.73 8.44
CA PRO A 477 -14.39 15.89 7.89
C PRO A 477 -13.72 17.20 8.27
N PHE A 478 -12.70 17.13 9.13
CA PHE A 478 -11.96 18.28 9.62
C PHE A 478 -10.73 18.58 8.78
N ILE A 479 -10.40 17.76 7.78
CA ILE A 479 -9.27 17.96 6.87
C ILE A 479 -9.79 18.38 5.49
N ASP A 480 -9.47 19.60 5.11
CA ASP A 480 -9.90 20.17 3.84
C ASP A 480 -8.82 19.97 2.77
N TYR A 481 -9.14 19.17 1.76
CA TYR A 481 -8.26 18.88 0.64
C TYR A 481 -7.78 20.13 -0.10
N GLU A 482 -8.62 21.15 -0.27
CA GLU A 482 -8.24 22.38 -0.98
C GLU A 482 -7.24 23.19 -0.15
N VAL A 483 -7.33 23.17 1.18
CA VAL A 483 -6.33 23.81 2.06
C VAL A 483 -4.96 23.15 1.89
N LEU A 484 -4.90 21.81 1.74
CA LEU A 484 -3.65 21.10 1.47
C LEU A 484 -3.06 21.55 0.14
N LEU A 485 -3.86 21.54 -0.92
CA LEU A 485 -3.43 21.92 -2.27
C LEU A 485 -2.97 23.39 -2.36
N GLU A 486 -3.65 24.31 -1.69
CA GLU A 486 -3.40 25.75 -1.86
C GLU A 486 -2.33 26.30 -0.91
N LYS A 487 -2.19 25.73 0.29
CA LYS A 487 -1.33 26.30 1.33
C LYS A 487 -0.11 25.45 1.67
N ILE A 488 -0.22 24.13 1.58
CA ILE A 488 0.80 23.21 2.10
C ILE A 488 1.62 22.59 0.98
N LEU A 489 0.96 22.03 -0.04
CA LEU A 489 1.61 21.36 -1.18
C LEU A 489 2.45 22.25 -2.12
N PRO A 490 2.12 23.54 -2.37
CA PRO A 490 2.86 24.33 -3.34
C PRO A 490 4.32 24.56 -2.97
N GLY A 491 4.72 24.31 -1.71
CA GLY A 491 6.02 24.70 -1.19
C GLY A 491 6.19 26.22 -1.25
N ALA A 492 7.03 26.80 -0.39
CA ALA A 492 7.49 28.14 -0.68
C ALA A 492 8.30 28.07 -2.00
N THR A 493 7.80 28.75 -3.03
CA THR A 493 8.49 28.94 -4.31
C THR A 493 9.94 29.40 -4.08
N THR A 494 10.91 28.55 -4.40
CA THR A 494 12.19 29.02 -4.94
C THR A 494 12.29 28.48 -6.37
N SER A 495 12.40 29.41 -7.31
CA SER A 495 12.46 29.14 -8.73
C SER A 495 13.74 28.36 -9.07
N PRO A 496 13.70 27.35 -9.97
CA PRO A 496 14.89 26.62 -10.43
C PRO A 496 15.97 27.48 -11.13
N GLU A 497 15.78 28.79 -11.31
CA GLU A 497 16.67 29.66 -12.10
C GLU A 497 17.89 30.26 -11.36
N GLU A 498 18.11 29.99 -10.07
CA GLU A 498 19.32 30.45 -9.34
C GLU A 498 20.38 29.36 -9.10
N LEU A 499 20.48 28.37 -10.00
CA LEU A 499 21.50 27.33 -9.96
C LEU A 499 22.49 27.47 -11.13
N ALA A 500 23.51 28.31 -10.97
CA ALA A 500 24.67 28.36 -11.87
C ALA A 500 25.94 27.90 -11.13
N ALA A 501 26.47 26.76 -11.56
CA ALA A 501 27.61 26.06 -10.99
C ALA A 501 28.96 26.79 -11.17
N ILE A 502 29.79 26.76 -10.13
CA ILE A 502 31.25 26.99 -10.21
C ILE A 502 31.92 25.60 -10.20
N PRO A 503 32.86 25.30 -11.11
CA PRO A 503 33.58 24.03 -11.08
C PRO A 503 34.59 24.02 -9.92
N VAL A 504 34.48 23.04 -9.02
CA VAL A 504 35.44 22.80 -7.93
C VAL A 504 36.24 21.53 -8.27
N GLU A 505 37.54 21.48 -7.95
CA GLU A 505 38.29 20.23 -8.06
C GLU A 505 37.77 19.18 -7.06
N PRO A 506 37.86 17.87 -7.38
CA PRO A 506 37.23 16.85 -6.55
C PRO A 506 37.83 16.84 -5.15
N THR A 507 37.00 17.14 -4.16
CA THR A 507 37.41 17.22 -2.75
C THR A 507 36.67 16.14 -1.97
N ILE A 508 37.38 15.26 -1.27
CA ILE A 508 36.77 14.23 -0.41
C ILE A 508 36.76 14.75 1.02
N VAL A 509 35.59 14.69 1.65
CA VAL A 509 35.40 14.98 3.08
C VAL A 509 34.97 13.68 3.76
N SER A 510 35.74 13.22 4.74
CA SER A 510 35.50 11.95 5.45
C SER A 510 35.18 12.20 6.92
N ALA A 511 34.35 11.33 7.52
CA ALA A 511 34.18 11.28 8.96
C ALA A 511 35.51 10.93 9.66
N GLN A 512 35.73 11.52 10.83
CA GLN A 512 37.05 11.49 11.50
C GLN A 512 37.13 10.45 12.63
N ASP A 513 36.02 9.84 13.00
CA ASP A 513 35.88 8.85 14.07
C ASP A 513 36.01 7.40 13.58
N LEU A 514 36.28 7.19 12.29
CA LEU A 514 36.32 5.88 11.67
C LEU A 514 37.71 5.19 11.79
N PRO A 515 37.77 3.84 11.93
CA PRO A 515 36.61 2.96 12.09
C PRO A 515 35.98 3.07 13.48
N VAL A 516 34.66 2.97 13.55
CA VAL A 516 33.91 3.00 14.82
C VAL A 516 33.05 1.76 14.98
N ALA A 517 33.16 1.11 16.15
CA ALA A 517 32.46 -0.11 16.47
C ALA A 517 30.95 0.13 16.66
N ILE A 518 30.15 -0.79 16.13
CA ILE A 518 28.70 -0.80 16.27
C ILE A 518 28.33 -1.59 17.54
N PRO A 519 27.55 -1.02 18.47
CA PRO A 519 27.01 -1.76 19.60
C PRO A 519 26.12 -2.93 19.17
N ASP A 520 26.43 -4.13 19.65
CA ASP A 520 25.72 -5.39 19.37
C ASP A 520 24.34 -5.41 20.06
N ASN A 521 23.28 -5.69 19.29
CA ASN A 521 21.89 -5.78 19.74
C ASN A 521 21.46 -4.62 20.67
N ASP A 522 21.83 -3.40 20.32
CA ASP A 522 21.54 -2.20 21.11
C ASP A 522 20.80 -1.18 20.23
N GLU A 523 19.53 -0.93 20.56
CA GLU A 523 18.65 -0.01 19.82
C GLU A 523 19.18 1.43 19.79
N ALA A 524 20.10 1.80 20.69
CA ALA A 524 20.76 3.11 20.65
C ALA A 524 21.75 3.26 19.49
N GLY A 525 22.33 2.14 19.01
CA GLY A 525 23.31 2.09 17.93
C GLY A 525 24.51 3.02 18.10
N ILE A 526 25.07 3.44 16.96
CA ILE A 526 26.17 4.38 16.86
C ILE A 526 25.87 5.45 15.82
N ILE A 527 26.38 6.67 16.04
CA ILE A 527 26.31 7.78 15.09
C ILE A 527 27.74 8.24 14.78
N SER A 528 28.09 8.27 13.51
CA SER A 528 29.32 8.89 12.99
C SER A 528 28.97 10.18 12.26
N GLU A 529 29.77 11.23 12.44
CA GLU A 529 29.49 12.56 11.88
C GLU A 529 30.56 13.02 10.89
N LEU A 530 30.08 13.70 9.85
CA LEU A 530 30.82 14.33 8.77
C LEU A 530 30.36 15.79 8.71
N ILE A 531 31.28 16.75 8.62
CA ILE A 531 30.94 18.18 8.54
C ILE A 531 31.38 18.75 7.20
N ILE A 532 30.44 19.32 6.46
CA ILE A 532 30.69 20.11 5.26
C ILE A 532 30.63 21.59 5.65
N ALA A 533 31.78 22.25 5.68
CA ALA A 533 31.90 23.61 6.20
C ALA A 533 31.46 24.69 5.18
N ASP A 534 31.68 24.44 3.89
CA ASP A 534 31.43 25.40 2.82
C ASP A 534 30.00 25.24 2.27
N GLU A 535 29.39 26.36 1.87
CA GLU A 535 28.15 26.36 1.07
C GLU A 535 28.42 25.64 -0.26
N LEU A 536 27.76 24.51 -0.47
CA LEU A 536 27.98 23.62 -1.59
C LEU A 536 26.64 23.15 -2.17
N MET A 537 26.28 23.70 -3.33
CA MET A 537 25.13 23.21 -4.08
C MET A 537 25.40 21.83 -4.66
N ILE A 538 24.49 20.89 -4.40
CA ILE A 538 24.61 19.51 -4.89
C ILE A 538 24.31 19.44 -6.39
N THR A 539 25.13 18.65 -7.08
CA THR A 539 25.01 18.36 -8.53
C THR A 539 25.09 16.86 -8.76
N ASP A 540 24.86 16.39 -9.99
CA ASP A 540 24.90 14.95 -10.37
C ASP A 540 26.27 14.29 -10.14
N THR A 541 27.30 15.08 -9.83
CA THR A 541 28.67 14.62 -9.62
C THR A 541 28.99 14.34 -8.15
N HIS A 542 28.13 14.80 -7.22
CA HIS A 542 28.30 14.64 -5.79
C HIS A 542 27.76 13.30 -5.30
N ILE A 543 28.59 12.53 -4.60
CA ILE A 543 28.20 11.23 -4.06
C ILE A 543 28.61 11.04 -2.62
N LEU A 544 27.85 10.21 -1.91
CA LEU A 544 28.15 9.80 -0.55
C LEU A 544 28.43 8.31 -0.49
N ARG A 545 29.57 7.93 0.07
CA ARG A 545 30.05 6.55 0.17
C ARG A 545 29.94 6.09 1.62
N ILE A 546 29.27 4.95 1.80
CA ILE A 546 29.10 4.30 3.09
C ILE A 546 29.64 2.89 2.96
N THR A 547 30.51 2.49 3.88
CA THR A 547 30.92 1.10 4.09
C THR A 547 30.81 0.77 5.56
N VAL A 548 30.10 -0.33 5.83
CA VAL A 548 29.98 -0.95 7.14
C VAL A 548 30.50 -2.38 7.01
N GLU A 549 31.55 -2.72 7.74
CA GLU A 549 32.02 -4.09 7.83
C GLU A 549 31.22 -4.81 8.91
N HIS A 550 30.59 -5.94 8.57
CA HIS A 550 29.73 -6.72 9.47
C HIS A 550 29.63 -8.17 8.99
N THR A 551 29.58 -9.13 9.91
CA THR A 551 29.48 -10.57 9.59
C THR A 551 28.06 -11.03 9.24
N TYR A 552 27.06 -10.18 9.47
CA TYR A 552 25.68 -10.46 9.08
C TYR A 552 24.92 -9.15 8.82
N ILE A 553 24.84 -8.70 7.57
CA ILE A 553 24.23 -7.40 7.27
C ILE A 553 22.71 -7.39 7.46
N GLY A 554 22.05 -8.55 7.52
CA GLY A 554 20.65 -8.65 7.89
C GLY A 554 20.31 -8.00 9.23
N ASP A 555 21.28 -7.85 10.12
CA ASP A 555 21.03 -7.33 11.48
C ASP A 555 21.08 -5.80 11.55
N LEU A 556 21.62 -5.17 10.51
CA LEU A 556 21.87 -3.74 10.47
C LEU A 556 20.67 -2.96 9.95
N ARG A 557 20.38 -1.84 10.63
CA ARG A 557 19.66 -0.69 10.09
C ARG A 557 20.65 0.45 9.91
N VAL A 558 20.71 1.05 8.72
CA VAL A 558 21.60 2.19 8.44
C VAL A 558 20.75 3.37 7.98
N ARG A 559 20.91 4.52 8.63
CA ARG A 559 20.19 5.76 8.35
C ARG A 559 21.17 6.91 8.18
N LEU A 560 21.05 7.65 7.09
CA LEU A 560 21.75 8.90 6.85
C LEU A 560 20.89 10.07 7.31
N LEU A 561 21.47 11.04 7.99
CA LEU A 561 20.84 12.30 8.38
C LEU A 561 21.62 13.42 7.71
N GLY A 562 20.92 14.29 7.00
CA GLY A 562 21.46 15.44 6.31
C GLY A 562 21.39 16.70 7.17
N PRO A 563 22.13 17.74 6.79
CA PRO A 563 22.27 18.97 7.57
C PRO A 563 20.99 19.80 7.66
N ASN A 564 20.02 19.55 6.77
CA ASN A 564 18.71 20.18 6.77
C ASN A 564 17.65 19.39 7.55
N GLY A 565 18.06 18.38 8.32
CA GLY A 565 17.16 17.52 9.08
C GLY A 565 16.51 16.40 8.26
N ARG A 566 16.78 16.29 6.95
CA ARG A 566 16.32 15.14 6.16
C ARG A 566 17.01 13.87 6.63
N THR A 567 16.26 12.79 6.69
CA THR A 567 16.79 11.47 6.96
C THR A 567 16.57 10.57 5.75
N ARG A 568 17.42 9.56 5.57
CA ARG A 568 17.30 8.51 4.55
C ARG A 568 17.64 7.19 5.19
N LEU A 569 16.71 6.24 5.15
CA LEU A 569 17.08 4.88 5.47
C LEU A 569 17.84 4.29 4.27
N VAL A 570 19.14 4.07 4.42
CA VAL A 570 19.96 3.53 3.32
C VAL A 570 19.97 2.01 3.35
N LYS A 571 19.62 1.42 4.48
CA LYS A 571 19.48 -0.03 4.66
C LYS A 571 18.46 -0.39 5.73
N HIS A 572 17.52 -1.27 5.38
CA HIS A 572 16.54 -1.84 6.31
C HIS A 572 17.14 -2.94 7.19
N PHE A 573 16.66 -3.03 8.44
CA PHE A 573 16.84 -4.23 9.25
C PHE A 573 16.15 -5.43 8.57
N GLY A 574 16.79 -6.58 8.58
CA GLY A 574 16.36 -7.82 7.93
C GLY A 574 16.73 -7.93 6.44
N SER A 575 17.21 -6.85 5.81
CA SER A 575 17.60 -6.84 4.39
C SER A 575 19.01 -7.40 4.18
N GLY A 576 19.28 -8.02 3.02
CA GLY A 576 20.61 -8.55 2.68
C GLY A 576 20.99 -9.89 3.34
N GLY A 577 20.18 -10.40 4.26
CA GLY A 577 20.35 -11.74 4.86
C GLY A 577 21.73 -11.94 5.50
N SER A 578 22.28 -13.14 5.35
CA SER A 578 23.57 -13.55 5.93
C SER A 578 24.79 -13.08 5.12
N ALA A 579 24.66 -12.03 4.32
CA ALA A 579 25.80 -11.49 3.58
C ALA A 579 26.72 -10.70 4.51
N ASP A 580 28.02 -10.69 4.18
CA ASP A 580 29.01 -9.89 4.88
C ASP A 580 29.12 -8.51 4.24
N ASN A 581 29.31 -7.49 5.07
CA ASN A 581 29.62 -6.10 4.73
C ASN A 581 28.57 -5.40 3.85
N TYR A 582 28.29 -4.14 4.20
CA TYR A 582 27.39 -3.29 3.44
C TYR A 582 28.20 -2.15 2.81
N THR A 583 28.08 -1.97 1.50
CA THR A 583 28.65 -0.82 0.79
C THR A 583 27.57 -0.16 -0.05
N LYS A 584 27.42 1.16 0.07
CA LYS A 584 26.46 1.94 -0.72
C LYS A 584 27.11 3.23 -1.19
N VAL A 585 26.84 3.56 -2.44
CA VAL A 585 27.15 4.87 -3.03
C VAL A 585 25.82 5.55 -3.32
N LEU A 586 25.57 6.68 -2.67
CA LEU A 586 24.37 7.47 -2.84
C LEU A 586 24.65 8.62 -3.80
N ASP A 587 23.83 8.72 -4.83
CA ASP A 587 23.71 9.94 -5.63
C ASP A 587 22.93 10.97 -4.79
N LEU A 588 23.62 12.05 -4.43
CA LEU A 588 23.07 13.04 -3.52
C LEU A 588 22.09 13.98 -4.20
N LYS A 589 22.20 14.21 -5.51
CA LYS A 589 21.24 15.07 -6.22
C LYS A 589 19.86 14.44 -6.24
N LYS A 590 19.78 13.11 -6.31
CA LYS A 590 18.51 12.38 -6.18
C LYS A 590 17.87 12.53 -4.80
N TRP A 591 18.62 12.99 -3.81
CA TRP A 591 18.21 13.04 -2.41
C TRP A 591 18.08 14.46 -1.84
N LEU A 592 18.88 15.41 -2.34
CA LEU A 592 18.97 16.78 -1.84
C LEU A 592 19.12 17.74 -3.04
N ASP A 593 18.10 18.58 -3.27
CA ASP A 593 18.12 19.62 -4.33
C ASP A 593 18.68 20.96 -3.83
N THR A 594 19.30 20.97 -2.63
CA THR A 594 19.73 22.18 -1.90
C THR A 594 21.20 22.10 -1.50
N ASP A 595 21.66 23.08 -0.70
CA ASP A 595 23.01 23.14 -0.14
C ASP A 595 23.34 21.92 0.75
N ALA A 596 24.54 21.36 0.58
CA ALA A 596 25.11 20.27 1.38
C ALA A 596 25.78 20.74 2.69
N GLN A 597 25.87 22.04 2.93
CA GLN A 597 26.54 22.61 4.09
C GLN A 597 25.90 22.13 5.40
N GLY A 598 26.75 21.72 6.34
CA GLY A 598 26.38 21.38 7.71
C GLY A 598 26.81 19.98 8.12
N THR A 599 26.22 19.51 9.22
CA THR A 599 26.52 18.19 9.79
C THR A 599 25.69 17.12 9.12
N TRP A 600 26.39 16.11 8.61
CA TRP A 600 25.83 14.85 8.14
C TRP A 600 26.11 13.79 9.19
N SER A 601 25.10 13.00 9.54
CA SER A 601 25.23 11.96 10.55
C SER A 601 24.84 10.61 9.95
N LEU A 602 25.69 9.60 10.07
CA LEU A 602 25.40 8.22 9.71
C LEU A 602 25.09 7.45 10.98
N GLU A 603 23.83 7.08 11.15
CA GLU A 603 23.37 6.21 12.22
C GLU A 603 23.39 4.75 11.75
N VAL A 604 24.02 3.89 12.54
CA VAL A 604 24.02 2.43 12.33
C VAL A 604 23.58 1.74 13.60
N ILE A 605 22.57 0.88 13.50
CA ILE A 605 22.03 0.11 14.61
C ILE A 605 22.09 -1.36 14.24
N ASP A 606 22.73 -2.17 15.09
CA ASP A 606 22.59 -3.62 15.07
C ASP A 606 21.39 -4.03 15.94
N ASN A 607 20.41 -4.70 15.33
CA ASN A 607 19.16 -5.09 15.96
C ASN A 607 19.09 -6.59 16.26
N ALA A 608 20.19 -7.33 16.07
CA ALA A 608 20.29 -8.72 16.50
C ALA A 608 21.59 -8.94 17.28
N GLY A 609 21.66 -10.05 18.02
CA GLY A 609 22.84 -10.38 18.83
C GLY A 609 23.79 -11.31 18.10
N ILE A 610 25.04 -11.36 18.54
CA ILE A 610 26.13 -12.32 18.21
C ILE A 610 27.10 -11.78 17.15
N ASP A 611 26.58 -11.20 16.08
CA ASP A 611 27.36 -10.62 15.01
C ASP A 611 27.82 -9.20 15.41
N THR A 612 29.00 -8.78 14.95
CA THR A 612 29.56 -7.46 15.32
C THR A 612 30.34 -6.88 14.16
N GLY A 613 30.52 -5.56 14.16
CA GLY A 613 31.31 -4.90 13.13
C GLY A 613 31.51 -3.40 13.36
N ASP A 614 31.98 -2.72 12.32
CA ASP A 614 32.44 -1.35 12.37
C ASP A 614 31.93 -0.54 11.17
N ILE A 615 31.65 0.74 11.37
CA ILE A 615 31.59 1.69 10.25
C ILE A 615 33.03 1.94 9.81
N THR A 616 33.35 1.66 8.55
CA THR A 616 34.72 1.80 8.02
C THR A 616 34.86 2.87 6.96
N GLN A 617 33.75 3.31 6.34
CA GLN A 617 33.74 4.43 5.41
C GLN A 617 32.46 5.27 5.55
N PHE A 618 32.63 6.58 5.68
CA PHE A 618 31.58 7.59 5.55
C PHE A 618 32.21 8.84 4.93
N GLU A 619 32.04 8.99 3.62
CA GLU A 619 32.75 10.00 2.82
C GLU A 619 31.83 10.69 1.83
N PHE A 620 32.01 12.00 1.70
CA PHE A 620 31.36 12.84 0.72
C PHE A 620 32.38 13.26 -0.33
N GLU A 621 32.11 12.92 -1.59
CA GLU A 621 32.96 13.27 -2.73
C GLU A 621 32.35 14.49 -3.44
N ILE A 622 32.96 15.66 -3.21
CA ILE A 622 32.67 16.92 -3.91
C ILE A 622 33.27 16.83 -5.31
N LYS A 623 32.53 17.20 -6.36
CA LYS A 623 33.03 17.14 -7.75
C LYS A 623 32.59 18.28 -8.64
#